data_AF-A0A956KXB1-F1
#
_entry.id   AF-A0A956KXB1-F1
#
_cell.length_a   1.000
_cell.length_b   1.000
_cell.length_c   1.000
_cell.angle_alpha   90.00
_cell.angle_beta   90.00
_cell.angle_gamma   90.00
#
_symmetry.space_group_name_H-M   'P 1'
#
loop_
_entity.id
_entity.type
_entity.pdbx_description
1 polymer ?
#
loop_
_entity_poly.entity_id
_entity_poly.type
_entity_poly.pdbx_seq_one_letter_code
_entity_poly.pdbx_strand_id
1 'polypeptide(L)'
;SAGPRAAPAAEALAWLAARVQPNDTPRVYALRALAEVGPAARAVLPTLLAQLDDPSWSVRYAVLDAMGRIAPDDARVRAAAQRATSDESEAVRGLAQGLLRPPAP
;
A
#
# COMPACT_ATOMS: atom_id res chain seq x y z
N SER A 1 -18.41 -14.69 -10.55
CA SER A 1 -17.33 -15.66 -10.29
C SER A 1 -15.99 -14.98 -10.54
N ALA A 2 -15.24 -14.65 -9.49
CA ALA A 2 -13.92 -14.03 -9.64
C ALA A 2 -12.92 -15.11 -10.09
N GLY A 3 -12.39 -14.98 -11.31
CA GLY A 3 -11.49 -15.94 -11.95
C GLY A 3 -10.06 -15.96 -11.37
N PRO A 4 -9.13 -16.73 -11.97
CA PRO A 4 -7.80 -17.11 -11.44
C PRO A 4 -6.78 -15.96 -11.22
N ARG A 5 -7.23 -14.70 -11.22
CA ARG A 5 -6.42 -13.51 -10.91
C ARG A 5 -6.48 -13.08 -9.44
N ALA A 6 -7.33 -13.70 -8.61
CA ALA A 6 -7.39 -13.43 -7.17
C ALA A 6 -6.38 -14.25 -6.34
N ALA A 7 -5.89 -15.38 -6.87
CA ALA A 7 -4.89 -16.23 -6.20
C ALA A 7 -3.52 -15.54 -5.97
N PRO A 8 -2.96 -14.74 -6.91
CA PRO A 8 -1.67 -14.08 -6.71
C PRO A 8 -1.68 -13.05 -5.58
N ALA A 9 -2.82 -12.40 -5.34
CA ALA A 9 -3.03 -11.42 -4.30
C ALA A 9 -2.99 -12.06 -2.91
N ALA A 10 -3.77 -13.13 -2.70
CA ALA A 10 -3.78 -13.87 -1.44
C ALA A 10 -2.42 -14.54 -1.16
N GLU A 11 -1.75 -15.06 -2.19
CA GLU A 11 -0.40 -15.63 -2.09
C GLU A 11 0.66 -14.57 -1.79
N ALA A 12 0.59 -13.38 -2.41
CA ALA A 12 1.49 -12.27 -2.11
C ALA A 12 1.33 -11.77 -0.68
N LEU A 13 0.09 -11.76 -0.16
CA LEU A 13 -0.21 -11.37 1.22
C LEU A 13 0.22 -12.44 2.23
N ALA A 14 0.01 -13.72 1.90
CA ALA A 14 0.53 -14.83 2.69
C ALA A 14 2.07 -14.85 2.69
N TRP A 15 2.71 -14.51 1.57
CA TRP A 15 4.15 -14.34 1.45
C TRP A 15 4.67 -13.15 2.27
N LEU A 16 3.94 -12.02 2.27
CA LEU A 16 4.26 -10.82 3.08
C LEU A 16 4.16 -11.08 4.59
N ALA A 17 3.21 -11.92 5.02
CA ALA A 17 3.01 -12.25 6.44
C ALA A 17 3.95 -13.34 6.96
N ALA A 18 4.41 -14.26 6.10
CA ALA A 18 5.09 -15.49 6.52
C ALA A 18 6.63 -15.39 6.62
N ARG A 19 7.27 -14.31 6.16
CA ARG A 19 8.74 -14.20 6.12
C ARG A 19 9.27 -12.94 6.79
N VAL A 20 9.41 -13.05 8.10
CA VAL A 20 10.10 -12.11 8.98
C VAL A 20 11.60 -12.46 9.01
N GLN A 21 12.45 -11.51 8.59
CA GLN A 21 13.84 -11.28 9.03
C GLN A 21 14.22 -9.82 8.69
N PRO A 22 15.20 -9.18 9.36
CA PRO A 22 15.33 -7.71 9.51
C PRO A 22 15.75 -6.91 8.25
N ASN A 23 15.58 -7.48 7.06
CA ASN A 23 15.86 -6.78 5.81
C ASN A 23 14.53 -6.51 5.10
N ASP A 24 14.01 -5.30 5.27
CA ASP A 24 12.71 -4.80 4.77
C ASP A 24 12.49 -4.95 3.24
N THR A 25 13.55 -5.27 2.50
CA THR A 25 13.63 -5.22 1.03
C THR A 25 12.58 -6.06 0.29
N PRO A 26 12.32 -7.35 0.63
CA PRO A 26 11.39 -8.17 -0.13
C PRO A 26 9.93 -7.69 -0.03
N ARG A 27 9.50 -7.24 1.15
CA ARG A 27 8.12 -6.77 1.36
C ARG A 27 7.83 -5.52 0.54
N VAL A 28 8.77 -4.59 0.54
CA VAL A 28 8.70 -3.37 -0.28
C VAL A 28 8.63 -3.71 -1.78
N TYR A 29 9.39 -4.70 -2.27
CA TYR A 29 9.29 -5.11 -3.68
C TYR A 29 7.93 -5.66 -4.07
N ALA A 30 7.32 -6.50 -3.22
CA ALA A 30 5.98 -7.03 -3.49
C ALA A 30 4.93 -5.89 -3.53
N LEU A 31 5.02 -4.94 -2.60
CA LEU A 31 4.15 -3.76 -2.57
C LEU A 31 4.32 -2.89 -3.82
N ARG A 32 5.57 -2.68 -4.27
CA ARG A 32 5.86 -1.99 -5.53
C ARG A 32 5.28 -2.72 -6.73
N ALA A 33 5.44 -4.03 -6.81
CA ALA A 33 4.84 -4.83 -7.88
C ALA A 33 3.31 -4.69 -7.92
N LEU A 34 2.64 -4.70 -6.75
CA LEU A 34 1.20 -4.44 -6.66
C LEU A 34 0.84 -3.02 -7.13
N ALA A 35 1.67 -2.03 -6.82
CA ALA A 35 1.48 -0.65 -7.28
C ALA A 35 1.57 -0.53 -8.80
N GLU A 36 2.51 -1.24 -9.44
CA GLU A 36 2.65 -1.31 -10.90
C GLU A 36 1.47 -2.01 -11.59
N VAL A 37 0.84 -2.98 -10.91
CA VAL A 37 -0.41 -3.59 -11.41
C VAL A 37 -1.56 -2.59 -11.41
N GLY A 38 -1.56 -1.62 -10.49
CA GLY A 38 -2.54 -0.53 -10.44
C GLY A 38 -3.96 -1.03 -10.16
N PRO A 39 -5.00 -0.42 -10.78
CA PRO A 39 -6.40 -0.70 -10.44
C PRO A 39 -6.85 -2.17 -10.55
N ALA A 40 -6.17 -2.98 -11.35
CA ALA A 40 -6.46 -4.41 -11.45
C ALA A 40 -6.18 -5.17 -10.13
N ALA A 41 -5.35 -4.62 -9.23
CA ALA A 41 -5.05 -5.19 -7.93
C ALA A 41 -6.01 -4.73 -6.81
N ARG A 42 -7.13 -4.07 -7.12
CA ARG A 42 -8.05 -3.51 -6.09
C ARG A 42 -8.53 -4.51 -5.04
N ALA A 43 -8.55 -5.81 -5.38
CA ALA A 43 -8.89 -6.88 -4.44
C ALA A 43 -7.98 -6.97 -3.21
N VAL A 44 -6.72 -6.48 -3.27
CA VAL A 44 -5.79 -6.50 -2.12
C VAL A 44 -5.99 -5.35 -1.15
N LEU A 45 -6.82 -4.36 -1.49
CA LEU A 45 -6.94 -3.13 -0.72
C LEU A 45 -7.27 -3.34 0.77
N PRO A 46 -8.18 -4.25 1.17
CA PRO A 46 -8.43 -4.54 2.59
C PRO A 46 -7.18 -5.01 3.34
N THR A 47 -6.31 -5.78 2.67
CA THR A 47 -5.10 -6.29 3.31
C THR A 47 -3.99 -5.25 3.37
N LEU A 48 -3.87 -4.40 2.34
CA LEU A 48 -2.95 -3.26 2.39
C LEU A 48 -3.29 -2.30 3.53
N LEU A 49 -4.58 -2.03 3.76
CA LEU A 49 -5.04 -1.20 4.87
C LEU A 49 -4.57 -1.72 6.24
N ALA A 50 -4.47 -3.04 6.42
CA ALA A 50 -3.99 -3.66 7.65
C ALA A 50 -2.47 -3.57 7.86
N GLN A 51 -1.72 -2.99 6.91
CA GLN A 51 -0.26 -2.85 6.96
C GLN A 51 0.20 -1.40 7.15
N LEU A 52 -0.73 -0.46 7.38
CA LEU A 52 -0.42 0.95 7.59
C LEU A 52 0.27 1.24 8.92
N ASP A 53 0.19 0.32 9.89
CA ASP A 53 0.84 0.45 11.20
C ASP A 53 2.11 -0.42 11.30
N ASP A 54 2.70 -0.81 10.16
CA ASP A 54 3.92 -1.60 10.14
C ASP A 54 5.09 -0.87 10.83
N PRO A 55 5.93 -1.56 11.63
CA PRO A 55 7.05 -0.92 12.30
C PRO A 55 8.07 -0.31 11.32
N SER A 56 8.24 -0.88 10.12
CA SER A 56 9.13 -0.31 9.11
C SER A 56 8.45 0.83 8.36
N TRP A 57 9.02 2.03 8.46
CA TRP A 57 8.53 3.19 7.70
C TRP A 57 8.55 2.95 6.19
N SER A 58 9.50 2.14 5.70
CA SER A 58 9.62 1.84 4.27
C SER A 58 8.46 0.97 3.77
N VAL A 59 7.97 0.07 4.64
CA VAL A 59 6.78 -0.73 4.38
C VAL A 59 5.53 0.15 4.43
N ARG A 60 5.36 1.00 5.45
CA ARG A 60 4.22 1.95 5.52
C ARG A 60 4.15 2.85 4.29
N TYR A 61 5.29 3.38 3.86
CA TYR A 61 5.41 4.17 2.63
C TYR A 61 4.95 3.36 1.42
N ALA A 62 5.49 2.15 1.22
CA ALA A 62 5.18 1.33 0.05
C ALA A 62 3.71 0.86 0.04
N VAL A 63 3.12 0.60 1.21
CA VAL A 63 1.69 0.30 1.35
C VAL A 63 0.86 1.49 0.88
N LEU A 64 1.16 2.69 1.40
CA LEU A 64 0.40 3.90 1.08
C LEU A 64 0.53 4.27 -0.41
N ASP A 65 1.74 4.11 -0.98
CA ASP A 65 2.03 4.33 -2.39
C ASP A 65 1.26 3.34 -3.29
N ALA A 66 1.29 2.04 -2.94
CA ALA A 66 0.53 1.03 -3.65
C ALA A 66 -0.98 1.31 -3.60
N MET A 67 -1.51 1.65 -2.44
CA MET A 67 -2.92 2.02 -2.28
C MET A 67 -3.31 3.22 -3.15
N GLY A 68 -2.45 4.25 -3.21
CA GLY A 68 -2.65 5.43 -4.07
C GLY A 68 -2.69 5.11 -5.56
N ARG A 69 -1.87 4.16 -6.04
CA ARG A 69 -1.91 3.71 -7.46
C ARG A 69 -3.06 2.75 -7.76
N ILE A 70 -3.41 1.90 -6.81
CA ILE A 70 -4.45 0.87 -6.98
C ILE A 70 -5.85 1.50 -6.92
N ALA A 71 -6.07 2.45 -6.02
CA ALA A 71 -7.39 3.01 -5.79
C ALA A 71 -7.31 4.48 -5.35
N PRO A 72 -6.85 5.40 -6.21
CA PRO A 72 -6.65 6.81 -5.87
C PRO A 72 -7.93 7.50 -5.37
N ASP A 73 -9.10 7.10 -5.89
CA ASP A 73 -10.39 7.68 -5.52
C ASP A 73 -11.11 6.93 -4.37
N ASP A 74 -10.50 5.92 -3.77
CA ASP A 74 -11.14 5.17 -2.67
C ASP A 74 -11.10 5.99 -1.38
N ALA A 75 -12.26 6.21 -0.78
CA ALA A 75 -12.39 7.00 0.45
C ALA A 75 -11.54 6.45 1.61
N ARG A 76 -11.30 5.14 1.67
CA ARG A 76 -10.43 4.54 2.70
C ARG A 76 -8.96 4.87 2.45
N VAL A 77 -8.54 4.95 1.19
CA VAL A 77 -7.18 5.39 0.83
C VAL A 77 -6.98 6.84 1.20
N ARG A 78 -7.98 7.69 0.93
CA ARG A 78 -7.96 9.10 1.36
C ARG A 78 -7.88 9.24 2.89
N ALA A 79 -8.68 8.47 3.64
CA ALA A 79 -8.64 8.48 5.10
C ALA A 79 -7.30 7.95 5.66
N ALA A 80 -6.74 6.92 5.03
CA ALA A 80 -5.41 6.41 5.35
C ALA A 80 -4.32 7.47 5.12
N ALA A 81 -4.34 8.14 3.96
CA ALA A 81 -3.43 9.24 3.67
C ALA A 81 -3.58 10.39 4.68
N GLN A 82 -4.81 10.76 5.07
CA GLN A 82 -5.04 11.76 6.12
C GLN A 82 -4.34 11.38 7.42
N ARG A 83 -4.51 10.15 7.91
CA ARG A 83 -3.79 9.66 9.10
C ARG A 83 -2.28 9.71 8.94
N ALA A 84 -1.77 9.28 7.79
CA ALA A 84 -0.35 9.21 7.49
C ALA A 84 0.35 10.57 7.39
N THR A 85 -0.40 11.69 7.33
CA THR A 85 0.19 13.03 7.44
C THR A 85 0.85 13.31 8.80
N SER A 86 0.52 12.50 9.82
CA SER A 86 1.13 12.55 11.17
C SER A 86 2.10 11.40 11.44
N ASP A 87 2.51 10.65 10.40
CA ASP A 87 3.47 9.56 10.55
C ASP A 87 4.83 10.06 11.07
N GLU A 88 5.53 9.25 11.84
CA GLU A 88 6.87 9.58 12.37
C GLU A 88 7.90 9.82 11.25
N SER A 89 7.77 9.10 10.13
CA SER A 89 8.65 9.22 8.97
C SER A 89 8.23 10.36 8.06
N GLU A 90 9.17 11.26 7.76
CA GLU A 90 8.96 12.37 6.82
C GLU A 90 8.59 11.89 5.43
N ALA A 91 9.18 10.78 4.97
CA ALA A 91 8.87 10.21 3.66
C ALA A 91 7.40 9.80 3.56
N VAL A 92 6.87 9.19 4.63
CA VAL A 92 5.45 8.77 4.70
C VAL A 92 4.54 10.00 4.74
N ARG A 93 4.87 11.01 5.54
CA ARG A 93 4.10 12.27 5.59
C ARG A 93 4.06 12.99 4.24
N GLY A 94 5.19 13.09 3.55
CA GLY A 94 5.29 13.75 2.25
C GLY A 94 4.46 13.06 1.17
N LEU A 95 4.51 11.72 1.13
CA LEU A 95 3.66 10.94 0.22
C LEU A 95 2.18 11.12 0.54
N ALA A 96 1.81 11.03 1.82
CA ALA A 96 0.44 11.24 2.29
C ALA A 96 -0.12 12.60 1.85
N GLN A 97 0.64 13.67 2.05
CA GLN A 97 0.26 15.01 1.58
C GLN A 97 0.11 15.06 0.06
N GLY A 98 1.00 14.40 -0.68
CA GLY A 98 0.91 14.28 -2.15
C GLY A 98 -0.39 13.63 -2.61
N LEU A 99 -0.80 12.53 -1.97
CA LEU A 99 -2.05 11.82 -2.28
C LEU A 99 -3.31 12.63 -1.96
N LEU A 100 -3.22 13.61 -1.06
CA LEU A 100 -4.35 14.47 -0.68
C LEU A 100 -4.45 15.74 -1.52
N ARG A 101 -3.42 16.05 -2.33
CA ARG A 101 -3.48 17.20 -3.24
C ARG A 101 -4.44 16.91 -4.39
N PRO A 102 -5.25 17.89 -4.80
CA PRO A 102 -6.02 17.75 -6.02
C PRO A 102 -5.07 17.60 -7.22
N PRO A 103 -5.50 16.92 -8.30
CA PRO A 103 -4.73 16.90 -9.54
C PRO A 103 -4.47 18.33 -10.00
N ALA A 104 -3.28 18.57 -10.54
CA ALA A 104 -2.95 19.87 -11.12
C ALA A 104 -3.96 20.20 -12.26
N PRO A 105 -4.32 21.49 -12.43
CA PRO A 105 -5.26 21.92 -13.46
C PRO A 105 -4.77 21.62 -14.88
#